data_AF-A0A7S1D4N6-F1
#
_entry.id   AF-A0A7S1D4N6-F1
#
_cell.length_a   1.000
_cell.length_b   1.000
_cell.length_c   1.000
_cell.angle_alpha   90.00
_cell.angle_beta   90.00
_cell.angle_gamma   90.00
#
_symmetry.space_group_name_H-M   'P 1'
#
loop_
_entity.id
_entity.type
_entity.pdbx_description
1 polymer ?
#
loop_
_entity_poly.entity_id
_entity_poly.type
_entity_poly.pdbx_seq_one_letter_code
_entity_poly.pdbx_strand_id
1 'polypeptide(L)'
;DLMTSVAHNGTLGEMLTILLVCEWSYLSWGQRVVGDAGGINRDNFVTYEWVDLHSGVFFEGVVLYLRALLDQEAAKFMTDEEKETCKKLFLNTVQLEEEFFEHAYNSTNSNSL
;
A
#
# COMPACT_ATOMS: atom_id res chain seq x y z
N ASP A 1 -7.35 11.49 -6.61
CA ASP A 1 -7.24 12.86 -6.04
C ASP A 1 -6.09 13.02 -5.04
N LEU A 2 -6.02 12.23 -3.96
CA LEU A 2 -4.98 12.38 -2.93
C LEU A 2 -3.55 12.35 -3.50
N MET A 3 -3.18 11.26 -4.21
CA MET A 3 -1.85 11.10 -4.80
C MET A 3 -1.48 12.26 -5.74
N THR A 4 -2.41 12.67 -6.62
CA THR A 4 -2.20 13.79 -7.55
C THR A 4 -1.98 15.11 -6.82
N SER A 5 -2.78 15.38 -5.78
CA SER A 5 -2.65 16.62 -4.99
C SER A 5 -1.29 16.70 -4.29
N VAL A 6 -0.86 15.61 -3.66
CA VAL A 6 0.44 15.54 -2.97
C VAL A 6 1.60 15.55 -3.96
N ALA A 7 1.48 14.92 -5.13
CA ALA A 7 2.50 14.98 -6.17
C ALA A 7 2.77 16.41 -6.67
N HIS A 8 1.73 17.26 -6.73
CA HIS A 8 1.87 18.63 -7.22
C HIS A 8 2.26 19.65 -6.13
N ASN A 9 1.78 19.46 -4.90
CA ASN A 9 1.87 20.49 -3.86
C ASN A 9 2.53 20.02 -2.56
N GLY A 10 2.79 18.73 -2.43
CA GLY A 10 3.31 18.12 -1.21
C GLY A 10 4.83 18.00 -1.19
N THR A 11 5.33 17.51 -0.06
CA THR A 11 6.76 17.21 0.14
C THR A 11 7.09 15.78 -0.29
N LEU A 12 8.39 15.50 -0.46
CA LEU A 12 8.85 14.13 -0.69
C LEU A 12 8.42 13.18 0.43
N GLY A 13 8.45 13.65 1.68
CA GLY A 13 7.97 12.89 2.84
C GLY A 13 6.52 12.44 2.74
N GLU A 14 5.65 13.36 2.32
CA GLU A 14 4.23 13.09 2.13
C GLU A 14 3.99 12.10 0.97
N MET A 15 4.72 12.25 -0.13
CA MET A 15 4.67 11.31 -1.26
C MET A 15 5.13 9.91 -0.83
N LEU A 16 6.27 9.81 -0.15
CA LEU A 16 6.82 8.54 0.35
C LEU A 16 5.89 7.87 1.34
N THR A 17 5.23 8.65 2.21
CA THR A 17 4.24 8.12 3.15
C THR A 17 3.09 7.43 2.42
N ILE A 18 2.52 8.06 1.39
CA ILE A 18 1.41 7.51 0.62
C ILE A 18 1.86 6.24 -0.11
N LEU A 19 2.98 6.30 -0.83
CA LEU A 19 3.51 5.15 -1.57
C LEU A 19 3.82 3.98 -0.65
N LEU A 20 4.42 4.24 0.52
CA LEU A 20 4.71 3.20 1.50
C LEU A 20 3.43 2.51 1.97
N VAL A 21 2.35 3.24 2.24
CA VAL A 21 1.07 2.64 2.65
C VAL A 21 0.51 1.74 1.54
N CYS A 22 0.50 2.21 0.29
CA CYS A 22 0.00 1.41 -0.84
C CYS A 22 0.78 0.09 -0.97
N GLU A 23 2.10 0.15 -1.08
CA GLU A 23 2.92 -1.05 -1.29
C GLU A 23 2.87 -1.99 -0.08
N TRP A 24 2.90 -1.45 1.14
CA TRP A 24 2.90 -2.27 2.36
C TRP A 24 1.53 -2.92 2.62
N SER A 25 0.43 -2.27 2.22
CA SER A 25 -0.91 -2.87 2.32
C SER A 25 -1.00 -4.12 1.44
N TYR A 26 -0.48 -4.04 0.21
CA TYR A 26 -0.39 -5.19 -0.69
C TYR A 26 0.53 -6.30 -0.17
N LEU A 27 1.71 -5.95 0.37
CA LEU A 27 2.62 -6.95 0.95
C LEU A 27 1.96 -7.70 2.10
N SER A 28 1.29 -6.96 2.99
CA SER A 28 0.61 -7.53 4.17
C SER A 28 -0.53 -8.45 3.76
N TRP A 29 -1.32 -8.05 2.76
CA TRP A 29 -2.35 -8.88 2.16
C TRP A 29 -1.77 -10.15 1.51
N GLY A 30 -0.76 -9.99 0.65
CA GLY A 30 -0.14 -11.10 -0.08
C GLY A 30 0.46 -12.15 0.85
N GLN A 31 1.18 -11.72 1.90
CA GLN A 31 1.71 -12.61 2.93
C GLN A 31 0.61 -13.41 3.65
N ARG A 32 -0.54 -12.77 3.92
CA ARG A 32 -1.68 -13.44 4.54
C ARG A 32 -2.31 -14.49 3.63
N VAL A 33 -2.43 -14.20 2.34
CA VAL A 33 -2.96 -15.16 1.35
C VAL A 33 -2.01 -16.35 1.17
N VAL A 34 -0.69 -16.11 1.09
CA VAL A 34 0.32 -17.17 1.02
C VAL A 34 0.31 -18.07 2.27
N GLY A 35 0.10 -17.47 3.44
CA GLY A 35 0.07 -18.17 4.72
C GLY A 35 -1.25 -18.89 5.03
N ASP A 36 -2.30 -18.72 4.20
CA ASP A 36 -3.58 -19.38 4.41
C ASP A 36 -3.48 -20.90 4.17
N ALA A 37 -4.18 -21.69 4.99
CA ALA A 37 -4.10 -23.16 4.93
C ALA A 37 -4.65 -23.75 3.62
N GLY A 38 -5.54 -23.02 2.94
CA GLY A 38 -6.06 -23.40 1.61
C GLY A 38 -5.04 -23.18 0.49
N GLY A 39 -3.97 -22.42 0.75
CA GLY A 39 -2.99 -22.01 -0.24
C GLY A 39 -3.57 -21.10 -1.33
N ILE A 40 -2.72 -20.72 -2.28
CA ILE A 40 -3.12 -19.90 -3.43
C ILE A 40 -3.74 -20.83 -4.49
N ASN A 41 -4.95 -20.50 -4.96
CA ASN A 41 -5.53 -21.17 -6.12
C ASN A 41 -4.67 -20.90 -7.36
N ARG A 42 -4.19 -21.96 -8.03
CA ARG A 42 -3.29 -21.88 -9.20
C ARG A 42 -3.98 -22.10 -10.56
N ASP A 43 -5.31 -22.16 -10.59
CA ASP A 43 -6.08 -22.44 -11.82
C ASP A 43 -6.15 -21.22 -12.77
N ASN A 44 -5.96 -20.00 -12.25
CA ASN A 44 -5.96 -18.77 -13.03
C ASN A 44 -4.64 -18.00 -12.85
N PHE A 45 -3.87 -17.90 -13.93
CA PHE A 45 -2.59 -17.20 -13.98
C PHE A 45 -2.68 -15.78 -13.42
N VAL A 46 -3.66 -15.00 -13.88
CA VAL A 46 -3.75 -13.57 -13.52
C VAL A 46 -3.93 -13.39 -12.02
N THR A 47 -4.74 -14.25 -11.37
CA THR A 47 -5.01 -14.12 -9.94
C THR A 47 -3.86 -14.59 -9.08
N TYR A 48 -3.22 -15.72 -9.43
CA TYR A 48 -2.12 -16.22 -8.60
C TYR A 48 -0.85 -15.39 -8.79
N GLU A 49 -0.58 -14.93 -10.02
CA GLU A 49 0.59 -14.11 -10.32
C GLU A 49 0.48 -12.77 -9.59
N TRP A 50 -0.72 -12.24 -9.42
CA TRP A 50 -0.95 -11.04 -8.63
C TRP A 50 -0.53 -11.21 -7.16
N VAL A 51 -0.78 -12.39 -6.58
CA VAL A 51 -0.33 -12.71 -5.22
C VAL A 51 1.19 -12.90 -5.18
N ASP A 52 1.77 -13.62 -6.14
CA ASP A 52 3.21 -13.87 -6.20
C ASP A 52 4.00 -12.56 -6.39
N LEU A 53 3.48 -11.63 -7.21
CA LEU A 53 4.08 -10.30 -7.44
C LEU A 53 4.16 -9.45 -6.16
N HIS A 54 3.12 -9.52 -5.32
CA HIS A 54 3.01 -8.73 -4.09
C HIS A 54 3.41 -9.52 -2.84
N SER A 55 4.20 -10.58 -3.00
CA SER A 55 4.71 -11.38 -1.88
C SER A 55 6.16 -11.77 -2.09
N GLY A 56 6.74 -12.40 -1.06
CA GLY A 56 8.14 -12.85 -1.09
C GLY A 56 9.17 -11.73 -0.95
N VAL A 57 10.43 -12.15 -1.00
CA VAL A 57 11.59 -11.34 -0.59
C VAL A 57 11.83 -10.12 -1.46
N PHE A 58 11.47 -10.18 -2.74
CA PHE A 58 11.68 -9.06 -3.66
C PHE A 58 10.76 -7.89 -3.31
N PHE A 59 9.46 -8.15 -3.16
CA PHE A 59 8.48 -7.12 -2.85
C PHE A 59 8.63 -6.60 -1.42
N GLU A 60 9.01 -7.47 -0.47
CA GLU A 60 9.43 -7.04 0.87
C GLU A 60 10.58 -6.03 0.81
N GLY A 61 11.56 -6.26 -0.08
CA GLY A 61 12.66 -5.32 -0.31
C GLY A 61 12.20 -3.94 -0.79
N VAL A 62 11.17 -3.86 -1.62
CA VAL A 62 10.59 -2.58 -2.07
C VAL A 62 9.98 -1.81 -0.90
N VAL A 63 9.17 -2.48 -0.09
CA VAL A 63 8.54 -1.87 1.10
C VAL A 63 9.60 -1.41 2.11
N LEU A 64 10.60 -2.24 2.39
CA LEU A 64 11.70 -1.88 3.28
C LEU A 64 12.50 -0.68 2.76
N TYR A 65 12.73 -0.62 1.45
CA TYR A 65 13.40 0.52 0.81
C TYR A 65 12.60 1.82 0.99
N LEU A 66 11.29 1.82 0.70
CA LEU A 66 10.44 2.99 0.88
C LEU A 66 10.39 3.45 2.34
N ARG A 67 10.28 2.50 3.27
CA ARG A 67 10.31 2.79 4.70
C ARG A 67 11.62 3.44 5.13
N ALA A 68 12.75 2.86 4.72
CA ALA A 68 14.07 3.42 5.05
C ALA A 68 14.27 4.82 4.45
N LEU A 69 13.77 5.05 3.24
CA LEU A 69 13.85 6.36 2.60
C LEU A 69 12.99 7.40 3.33
N LEU A 70 11.78 7.03 3.76
CA LEU A 70 10.92 7.89 4.58
C LEU A 70 11.57 8.19 5.94
N ASP A 71 12.11 7.18 6.63
CA ASP A 71 12.80 7.35 7.91
C ASP A 71 14.00 8.30 7.76
N GLN A 72 14.75 8.19 6.66
CA GLN A 72 15.86 9.08 6.36
C GLN A 72 15.38 10.52 6.12
N GLU A 73 14.31 10.70 5.33
CA GLU A 73 13.72 12.01 5.06
C GLU A 73 13.24 12.67 6.35
N ALA A 74 12.55 11.90 7.19
CA ALA A 74 12.01 12.35 8.47
C ALA A 74 13.11 12.78 9.46
N ALA A 75 14.26 12.10 9.45
CA ALA A 75 15.38 12.43 10.32
C ALA A 75 16.15 13.68 9.86
N LYS A 76 16.22 13.95 8.56
CA LYS A 76 17.07 15.00 7.99
C LYS A 76 16.35 16.31 7.72
N PHE A 77 15.08 16.24 7.30
CA PHE A 77 14.41 17.38 6.68
C PHE A 77 13.06 17.73 7.29
N MET A 78 12.40 16.80 7.98
CA MET A 78 11.07 17.05 8.53
C MET A 78 11.10 17.66 9.93
N THR A 79 10.32 18.70 10.09
CA THR A 79 9.85 19.22 11.38
C THR A 79 8.86 18.25 12.04
N ASP A 80 8.58 18.45 13.33
CA ASP A 80 7.59 17.62 14.04
C ASP A 80 6.16 17.83 13.52
N GLU A 81 5.86 19.02 12.99
CA GLU A 81 4.58 19.31 12.34
C GLU A 81 4.43 18.52 11.03
N GLU A 82 5.47 18.48 10.19
CA GLU A 82 5.46 17.70 8.95
C GLU A 82 5.35 16.19 9.21
N LYS A 83 6.01 15.69 10.27
CA LYS A 83 5.85 14.29 10.71
C LYS A 83 4.40 14.00 11.12
N GLU A 84 3.74 14.94 11.80
CA GLU A 84 2.34 14.78 12.18
C GLU A 84 1.41 14.81 10.95
N THR A 85 1.71 15.64 9.95
CA THR A 85 1.02 15.61 8.66
C THR A 85 1.21 14.27 7.96
N CYS A 86 2.43 13.71 7.95
CA CYS A 86 2.68 12.38 7.40
C CYS A 86 1.86 11.30 8.15
N LYS A 87 1.75 11.35 9.48
CA LYS A 87 0.88 10.40 10.20
C LYS A 87 -0.58 10.50 9.78
N LYS A 88 -1.11 11.70 9.57
CA LYS A 88 -2.49 11.89 9.08
C LYS A 88 -2.65 11.34 7.67
N LEU A 89 -1.70 11.60 6.78
CA LEU A 89 -1.69 11.04 5.43
C LEU A 89 -1.59 9.52 5.44
N PHE A 90 -0.79 8.95 6.33
CA PHE A 90 -0.66 7.51 6.50
C PHE A 90 -2.03 6.90 6.81
N LEU A 91 -2.71 7.40 7.85
CA LEU A 91 -4.02 6.90 8.26
C LEU A 91 -5.09 7.09 7.18
N ASN A 92 -5.11 8.25 6.53
CA ASN A 92 -6.03 8.52 5.43
C ASN A 92 -5.79 7.58 4.24
N THR A 93 -4.53 7.29 3.91
CA THR A 93 -4.20 6.39 2.81
C THR A 93 -4.57 4.94 3.14
N VAL A 94 -4.41 4.51 4.41
CA VAL A 94 -4.88 3.18 4.84
C VAL A 94 -6.39 3.05 4.67
N GLN A 95 -7.15 4.07 5.05
CA GLN A 95 -8.61 4.10 4.86
C GLN A 95 -8.99 4.00 3.38
N LEU A 96 -8.28 4.72 2.51
CA LEU A 96 -8.51 4.67 1.06
C LEU A 96 -8.15 3.31 0.45
N GLU A 97 -7.10 2.65 0.92
CA GLU A 97 -6.76 1.28 0.49
C GLU A 97 -7.85 0.28 0.91
N GLU A 98 -8.36 0.38 2.15
CA GLU A 98 -9.49 -0.44 2.60
C GLU A 98 -10.73 -0.23 1.72
N GLU A 99 -11.10 1.04 1.47
CA GLU A 99 -12.21 1.39 0.59
C GLU A 99 -12.00 0.90 -0.85
N PHE A 100 -10.76 0.92 -1.35
CA PHE A 100 -10.43 0.40 -2.68
C PHE A 100 -10.73 -1.10 -2.79
N PHE A 101 -10.31 -1.91 -1.81
CA PHE A 101 -10.63 -3.33 -1.77
C PHE A 101 -12.14 -3.57 -1.63
N GLU A 102 -12.81 -2.84 -0.73
CA GLU A 102 -14.25 -2.97 -0.51
C GLU A 102 -15.06 -2.65 -1.77
N HIS A 103 -14.68 -1.59 -2.50
CA HIS A 103 -15.31 -1.25 -3.77
C HIS A 103 -15.12 -2.35 -4.82
N ALA A 104 -13.94 -2.98 -4.91
CA ALA A 104 -13.70 -4.07 -5.84
C ALA A 104 -14.57 -5.30 -5.52
N TYR A 105 -14.74 -5.64 -4.25
CA TYR A 105 -15.61 -6.75 -3.83
C TYR A 105 -17.10 -6.45 -4.07
N ASN A 106 -17.56 -5.24 -3.72
CA ASN A 106 -18.97 -4.88 -3.87
C ASN A 106 -19.40 -4.66 -5.33
N SER A 107 -18.51 -4.14 -6.18
CA SER A 107 -18.75 -4.02 -7.63
C SER A 107 -18.83 -5.37 -8.35
N THR A 108 -18.24 -6.42 -7.76
CA THR A 108 -18.37 -7.79 -8.25
C THR A 108 -19.75 -8.38 -7.88
N ASN A 109 -20.28 -8.05 -6.69
CA ASN A 109 -21.59 -8.52 -6.23
C ASN A 109 -22.77 -7.85 -6.96
N SER A 110 -22.62 -6.64 -7.48
CA SER A 110 -23.68 -5.93 -8.22
C SER A 110 -23.80 -6.32 -9.70
N ASN A 111 -22.80 -7.00 -10.27
CA ASN A 111 -22.87 -7.60 -11.62
C ASN A 111 -23.48 -9.03 -11.63
N SER A 112 -24.03 -9.48 -10.50
CA SER A 112 -24.59 -10.82 -10.31
C SER A 112 -26.14 -10.86 -10.32
N LEU A 113 -26.81 -9.82 -10.82
CA LEU A 113 -28.28 -9.73 -10.91
C LEU A 113 -28.77 -9.63 -12.36
#